data_AF-A0A951Z536-F1
#
_entry.id   AF-A0A951Z536-F1
#
_cell.length_a   1.000
_cell.length_b   1.000
_cell.length_c   1.000
_cell.angle_alpha   90.00
_cell.angle_beta   90.00
_cell.angle_gamma   90.00
#
_symmetry.space_group_name_H-M   'P 1'
#
loop_
_entity.id
_entity.type
_entity.pdbx_description
1 polymer ?
#
loop_
_entity_poly.entity_id
_entity_poly.type
_entity_poly.pdbx_seq_one_letter_code
_entity_poly.pdbx_strand_id
1 'polypeptide(L)'
;MSETDKHAQRSSDVQESTWADAMMYLIPGIIAIVIGAVGLRYGEMFVGIGWVGIIGGVGATGFGLYKGFTSKKIEFVKVECVYCHAQNHFTYHPDDDFRCDKCQRLVPILNGKVLPVEQVRCGFCNTLNYYSEKTEVLLCENCNREVPISLDEGRAPTKRLAPGYAVKTEDQRQFELRLIDPGPKTEE
;
A
#
# COMPACT_ATOMS: atom_id res chain seq x y z
N MET A 1 -1.39 25.65 -4.00
CA MET A 1 -1.58 24.28 -4.53
C MET A 1 -2.94 24.25 -5.19
N SER A 2 -2.98 24.08 -6.51
CA SER A 2 -4.22 23.95 -7.29
C SER A 2 -5.02 22.74 -6.80
N GLU A 3 -6.34 22.87 -6.83
CA GLU A 3 -7.33 21.95 -6.22
C GLU A 3 -7.46 20.61 -6.97
N THR A 4 -6.81 20.47 -8.13
CA THR A 4 -7.11 19.41 -9.10
C THR A 4 -6.20 18.18 -9.11
N ASP A 5 -5.09 18.14 -8.34
CA ASP A 5 -4.17 16.98 -8.30
C ASP A 5 -3.81 16.58 -6.86
N LYS A 6 -4.82 16.43 -5.99
CA LYS A 6 -4.60 15.90 -4.63
C LYS A 6 -4.61 14.37 -4.67
N HIS A 7 -3.52 13.77 -5.14
CA HIS A 7 -3.31 12.34 -4.92
C HIS A 7 -3.30 12.06 -3.42
N ALA A 8 -4.08 11.08 -2.97
CA ALA A 8 -4.10 10.67 -1.58
C ALA A 8 -2.71 10.13 -1.20
N GLN A 9 -1.99 10.93 -0.43
CA GLN A 9 -0.67 10.56 0.07
C GLN A 9 -0.81 9.95 1.44
N ARG A 10 0.05 8.98 1.72
CA ARG A 10 0.14 8.43 3.07
C ARG A 10 0.64 9.49 4.03
N SER A 11 0.04 9.50 5.20
CA SER A 11 0.44 10.36 6.31
C SER A 11 1.91 10.21 6.68
N SER A 12 2.44 8.98 6.64
CA SER A 12 3.84 8.67 6.89
C SER A 12 4.77 9.40 5.93
N ASP A 13 4.45 9.36 4.63
CA ASP A 13 5.31 9.86 3.57
C ASP A 13 5.31 11.40 3.58
N VAL A 14 4.16 12.00 3.91
CA VAL A 14 4.04 13.44 4.12
C VAL A 14 4.80 13.88 5.37
N GLN A 15 4.75 13.10 6.45
CA GLN A 15 5.55 13.39 7.64
C GLN A 15 7.05 13.27 7.34
N GLU A 16 7.48 12.20 6.68
CA GLU A 16 8.88 11.96 6.33
C GLU A 16 9.43 13.07 5.42
N SER A 17 8.70 13.45 4.37
CA SER A 17 9.09 14.58 3.52
C SER A 17 9.12 15.91 4.27
N THR A 18 8.14 16.17 5.14
CA THR A 18 8.12 17.39 5.98
C THR A 18 9.31 17.43 6.95
N TRP A 19 9.71 16.29 7.51
CA TRP A 19 10.86 16.19 8.38
C TRP A 19 12.19 16.28 7.62
N ALA A 20 12.29 15.69 6.43
CA ALA A 20 13.45 15.83 5.56
C ALA A 20 13.66 17.31 5.18
N ASP A 21 12.59 18.00 4.81
CA ASP A 21 12.60 19.43 4.57
C ASP A 21 13.01 20.22 5.81
N ALA A 22 12.46 19.89 6.98
CA ALA A 22 12.83 20.55 8.24
C ALA A 22 14.33 20.36 8.57
N MET A 23 14.88 19.16 8.33
CA MET A 23 16.29 18.84 8.57
C MET A 23 17.25 19.64 7.69
N MET A 24 16.86 19.95 6.45
CA MET A 24 17.64 20.81 5.56
C MET A 24 17.85 22.23 6.11
N TYR A 25 16.96 22.73 6.97
CA TYR A 25 17.15 24.04 7.63
C TYR A 25 17.79 23.89 9.02
N LEU A 26 17.48 22.80 9.73
CA LEU A 26 17.98 22.55 11.09
C LEU A 26 19.49 22.33 11.13
N ILE A 27 20.03 21.43 10.29
CA ILE A 27 21.44 21.03 10.35
C ILE A 27 22.37 22.21 9.97
N PRO A 28 22.17 22.91 8.84
CA PRO A 28 22.99 24.06 8.49
C PRO A 28 22.81 25.22 9.48
N GLY A 29 21.61 25.40 10.03
CA GLY A 29 21.34 26.41 11.06
C GLY A 29 22.19 26.20 12.31
N ILE A 30 22.24 24.97 12.83
CA ILE A 30 23.08 24.63 13.99
C ILE A 30 24.56 24.83 13.67
N ILE A 31 25.02 24.42 12.48
CA ILE A 31 26.41 24.61 12.03
C ILE A 31 26.75 26.12 11.98
N ALA A 32 25.85 26.95 11.45
CA ALA A 32 26.03 28.40 11.38
C ALA A 32 26.12 29.05 12.78
N ILE A 33 25.33 28.58 13.76
CA ILE A 33 25.43 29.02 15.15
C ILE A 33 26.81 28.69 15.73
N VAL A 34 27.30 27.46 15.52
CA VAL A 34 28.61 27.01 16.04
C VAL A 34 29.75 27.83 15.42
N ILE A 35 29.74 28.01 14.09
CA ILE A 35 30.75 28.82 13.40
C ILE A 35 30.69 30.28 13.88
N GLY A 36 29.48 30.83 14.04
CA GLY A 36 29.27 32.18 14.56
C GLY A 36 29.83 32.36 15.97
N ALA A 37 29.54 31.41 16.87
CA ALA A 37 30.03 31.42 18.25
C ALA A 37 31.57 31.31 18.34
N VAL A 38 32.19 30.46 17.52
CA VAL A 38 33.65 30.36 17.41
C VAL A 38 34.24 31.66 16.87
N GLY A 39 33.64 32.25 15.83
CA GLY A 39 34.08 33.54 15.27
C GLY A 39 34.07 34.67 16.31
N LEU A 40 33.02 34.75 17.12
CA LEU A 40 32.91 35.74 18.21
C LEU A 40 33.91 35.50 19.35
N ARG A 41 34.32 34.25 19.59
CA ARG A 41 35.24 33.91 20.68
C ARG A 41 36.72 34.15 20.35
N TYR A 42 37.11 34.04 19.07
CA TYR A 42 38.51 33.95 18.67
C TYR A 42 39.02 35.07 17.74
N GLY A 43 38.20 36.02 17.28
CA GLY A 43 38.74 37.12 16.46
C GLY A 43 37.89 38.39 16.39
N GLU A 44 38.52 39.53 16.71
CA GLU A 44 37.92 40.87 16.54
C GLU A 44 37.58 41.18 15.07
N MET A 45 38.36 40.63 14.13
CA MET A 45 38.11 40.76 12.68
C MET A 45 36.86 40.01 12.21
N PHE A 46 36.41 38.99 12.95
CA PHE A 46 35.29 38.12 12.55
C PHE A 46 33.98 38.44 13.27
N VAL A 47 33.92 39.53 14.06
CA VAL A 47 32.74 39.88 14.87
C VAL A 47 31.50 40.08 14.00
N GLY A 48 31.63 40.73 12.84
CA GLY A 48 30.49 40.93 11.92
C GLY A 48 29.95 39.61 11.36
N ILE A 49 30.83 38.71 10.91
CA ILE A 49 30.46 37.39 10.40
C ILE A 49 29.89 36.51 11.53
N GLY A 50 30.42 36.66 12.75
CA GLY A 50 29.95 35.98 13.95
C GLY A 50 28.48 36.28 14.25
N TRP A 51 28.10 37.55 14.27
CA TRP A 51 26.71 37.96 14.48
C TRP A 51 25.77 37.53 13.36
N VAL A 52 26.19 37.63 12.11
CA VAL A 52 25.40 37.14 10.96
C VAL A 52 25.18 35.63 11.05
N GLY A 53 26.20 34.86 11.44
CA GLY A 53 26.11 33.42 11.64
C GLY A 53 25.16 33.03 12.78
N ILE A 54 25.21 33.74 13.91
CA ILE A 54 24.30 33.52 15.04
C ILE A 54 22.85 33.84 14.64
N ILE A 55 22.59 35.01 14.07
CA ILE A 55 21.24 35.45 13.72
C ILE A 55 20.65 34.57 12.61
N GLY A 56 21.42 34.33 11.56
CA GLY A 56 21.01 33.46 10.45
C GLY A 56 20.79 32.02 10.91
N GLY A 57 21.68 31.51 11.77
CA GLY A 57 21.57 30.16 12.32
C GLY A 57 20.35 29.98 13.22
N VAL A 58 20.10 30.91 14.15
CA VAL A 58 18.89 30.89 15.01
C VAL A 58 17.62 30.97 14.16
N GLY A 59 17.60 31.83 13.14
CA GLY A 59 16.47 31.93 12.22
C GLY A 59 16.20 30.62 11.46
N ALA A 60 17.23 30.01 10.88
CA ALA A 60 17.11 28.75 10.14
C ALA A 60 16.69 27.57 11.04
N THR A 61 17.31 27.45 12.22
CA THR A 61 16.96 26.42 13.21
C THR A 61 15.52 26.60 13.71
N GLY A 62 15.11 27.83 14.02
CA GLY A 62 13.74 28.13 14.45
C GLY A 62 12.70 27.79 13.37
N PHE A 63 12.99 28.11 12.11
CA PHE A 63 12.11 27.77 10.99
C PHE A 63 12.02 26.26 10.75
N GLY A 64 13.14 25.54 10.85
CA GLY A 64 13.16 24.07 10.77
C GLY A 64 12.33 23.42 11.87
N LEU A 65 12.45 23.89 13.12
CA LEU A 65 11.63 23.42 14.23
C LEU A 65 10.15 23.70 14.00
N TYR A 66 9.80 24.91 13.55
CA TYR A 66 8.41 25.27 13.25
C TYR A 66 7.77 24.33 12.21
N LYS A 67 8.49 24.01 11.13
CA LYS A 67 8.05 23.03 10.13
C LYS A 67 7.85 21.64 10.73
N GLY A 68 8.81 21.17 11.53
CA GLY A 68 8.73 19.88 12.23
C GLY A 68 7.50 19.79 13.14
N PHE A 69 7.18 20.84 13.91
CA PHE A 69 6.00 20.85 14.78
C PHE A 69 4.68 20.92 14.00
N THR A 70 4.66 21.56 12.84
CA THR A 70 3.46 21.66 11.99
C THR A 70 3.05 20.29 11.43
N SER A 71 4.00 19.38 11.20
CA SER A 71 3.72 18.01 10.73
C SER A 71 2.77 17.22 11.63
N LYS A 72 2.73 17.52 12.94
CA LYS A 72 1.88 16.83 13.92
C LYS A 72 0.40 17.27 13.87
N LYS A 73 0.09 18.35 13.16
CA LYS A 73 -1.27 18.93 13.10
C LYS A 73 -2.05 18.54 11.84
N ILE A 74 -1.50 17.68 11.00
CA ILE A 74 -2.16 17.25 9.77
C ILE A 74 -3.26 16.24 10.15
N GLU A 75 -4.51 16.56 9.85
CA GLU A 75 -5.63 15.63 10.02
C GLU A 75 -5.50 14.47 9.04
N PHE A 76 -5.72 13.25 9.53
CA PHE A 76 -5.59 12.04 8.72
C PHE A 76 -6.91 11.30 8.59
N VAL A 77 -7.25 10.95 7.36
CA VAL A 77 -8.34 10.04 7.02
C VAL A 77 -7.88 8.61 7.29
N LYS A 78 -8.72 7.83 7.98
CA LYS A 78 -8.44 6.41 8.27
C LYS A 78 -9.19 5.53 7.27
N VAL A 79 -8.45 4.65 6.61
CA VAL A 79 -9.00 3.65 5.68
C VAL A 79 -8.62 2.25 6.16
N GLU A 80 -9.61 1.39 6.35
CA GLU A 80 -9.40 0.02 6.82
C GLU A 80 -9.03 -0.91 5.66
N CYS A 81 -8.06 -1.80 5.88
CA CYS A 81 -7.69 -2.83 4.91
C CYS A 81 -8.64 -4.03 4.98
N VAL A 82 -9.27 -4.37 3.87
CA VAL A 82 -10.19 -5.53 3.74
C VAL A 82 -9.55 -6.90 3.96
N TYR A 83 -8.22 -7.01 3.88
CA TYR A 83 -7.53 -8.30 4.07
C TYR A 83 -7.09 -8.55 5.51
N CYS A 84 -6.59 -7.51 6.19
CA CYS A 84 -5.96 -7.65 7.51
C CYS A 84 -6.57 -6.75 8.59
N HIS A 85 -7.59 -5.96 8.24
CA HIS A 85 -8.30 -5.02 9.11
C HIS A 85 -7.39 -3.96 9.77
N ALA A 86 -6.18 -3.77 9.26
CA ALA A 86 -5.29 -2.72 9.71
C ALA A 86 -5.78 -1.35 9.21
N GLN A 87 -5.64 -0.34 10.06
CA GLN A 87 -5.94 1.05 9.70
C GLN A 87 -4.74 1.66 8.98
N ASN A 88 -4.99 2.22 7.80
CA ASN A 88 -4.02 2.98 7.02
C ASN A 88 -4.42 4.46 7.10
N HIS A 89 -3.42 5.34 7.22
CA HIS A 89 -3.64 6.76 7.48
C HIS A 89 -3.22 7.59 6.28
N PHE A 90 -4.17 8.31 5.69
CA PHE A 90 -3.99 9.14 4.50
C PHE A 90 -4.31 10.61 4.76
N THR A 91 -3.78 11.51 3.93
CA THR A 91 -4.14 12.93 3.99
C THR A 91 -5.54 13.21 3.45
N TYR A 92 -6.01 12.41 2.50
CA TYR A 92 -7.34 12.48 1.89
C TYR A 92 -7.86 11.07 1.63
N HIS A 93 -9.15 10.92 1.33
CA HIS A 93 -9.67 9.64 0.86
C HIS A 93 -8.98 9.23 -0.45
N PRO A 94 -8.38 8.03 -0.53
CA PRO A 94 -7.81 7.53 -1.77
C PRO A 94 -8.90 7.17 -2.78
N ASP A 95 -8.76 7.66 -4.00
CA ASP A 95 -9.63 7.34 -5.13
C ASP A 95 -9.15 6.11 -5.92
N ASP A 96 -7.86 5.80 -5.82
CA ASP A 96 -7.17 4.69 -6.49
C ASP A 96 -6.76 3.58 -5.52
N ASP A 97 -6.47 2.40 -6.07
CA ASP A 97 -5.98 1.25 -5.32
C ASP A 97 -4.70 1.61 -4.53
N PHE A 98 -4.64 1.22 -3.26
CA PHE A 98 -3.48 1.48 -2.40
C PHE A 98 -2.90 0.19 -1.82
N ARG A 99 -1.60 0.15 -1.58
CA ARG A 99 -0.97 -0.98 -0.87
C ARG A 99 -1.19 -0.82 0.63
N CYS A 100 -1.55 -1.86 1.37
CA CYS A 100 -1.66 -1.78 2.83
C CYS A 100 -0.26 -1.82 3.49
N ASP A 101 -0.05 -1.03 4.55
CA ASP A 101 1.23 -0.98 5.28
C ASP A 101 1.57 -2.28 6.02
N LYS A 102 0.55 -2.97 6.54
CA LYS A 102 0.74 -4.15 7.38
C LYS A 102 0.91 -5.43 6.56
N CYS A 103 0.00 -5.68 5.63
CA CYS A 103 -0.01 -6.93 4.85
C CYS A 103 0.60 -6.78 3.46
N GLN A 104 0.95 -5.56 3.03
CA GLN A 104 1.53 -5.26 1.72
C GLN A 104 0.67 -5.72 0.52
N ARG A 105 -0.61 -6.07 0.75
CA ARG A 105 -1.57 -6.39 -0.31
C ARG A 105 -2.16 -5.11 -0.91
N LEU A 106 -2.48 -5.14 -2.20
CA LEU A 106 -3.15 -4.06 -2.90
C LEU A 106 -4.65 -4.10 -2.56
N VAL A 107 -5.13 -3.05 -1.91
CA VAL A 107 -6.55 -2.85 -1.54
C VAL A 107 -7.26 -2.19 -2.71
N PRO A 108 -8.28 -2.85 -3.30
CA PRO A 108 -9.00 -2.31 -4.44
C PRO A 108 -9.95 -1.18 -4.01
N ILE A 109 -9.92 -0.08 -4.75
CA ILE A 109 -10.82 1.06 -4.58
C ILE A 109 -11.53 1.35 -5.89
N LEU A 110 -12.81 1.70 -5.79
CA LEU A 110 -13.60 2.20 -6.90
C LEU A 110 -14.42 3.40 -6.44
N ASN A 111 -14.22 4.56 -7.07
CA ASN A 111 -14.92 5.81 -6.75
C ASN A 111 -14.80 6.20 -5.26
N GLY A 112 -13.59 6.12 -4.70
CA GLY A 112 -13.31 6.47 -3.30
C GLY A 112 -13.86 5.48 -2.25
N LYS A 113 -14.46 4.38 -2.68
CA LYS A 113 -14.96 3.31 -1.80
C LYS A 113 -14.08 2.08 -1.90
N VAL A 114 -13.73 1.53 -0.74
CA VAL A 114 -13.02 0.27 -0.64
C VAL A 114 -13.96 -0.86 -1.07
N LEU A 115 -13.56 -1.65 -2.06
CA LEU A 115 -14.36 -2.78 -2.52
C LEU A 115 -14.21 -3.96 -1.56
N PRO A 116 -15.31 -4.69 -1.25
CA PRO A 116 -15.21 -5.93 -0.50
C PRO A 116 -14.42 -6.97 -1.30
N VAL A 117 -13.72 -7.85 -0.58
CA VAL A 117 -12.98 -8.96 -1.18
C VAL A 117 -13.61 -10.29 -0.80
N GLU A 118 -13.77 -11.15 -1.79
CA GLU A 118 -14.26 -12.51 -1.62
C GLU A 118 -13.09 -13.49 -1.55
N GLN A 119 -13.31 -14.61 -0.89
CA GLN A 119 -12.28 -15.61 -0.58
C GLN A 119 -12.52 -16.89 -1.38
N VAL A 120 -11.50 -17.36 -2.10
CA VAL A 120 -11.55 -18.62 -2.84
C VAL A 120 -10.29 -19.44 -2.62
N ARG A 121 -10.45 -20.75 -2.41
CA ARG A 121 -9.33 -21.68 -2.29
C ARG A 121 -8.95 -22.19 -3.67
N CYS A 122 -7.66 -22.23 -3.96
CA CYS A 122 -7.16 -22.81 -5.20
C CYS A 122 -7.43 -24.33 -5.23
N GLY A 123 -8.09 -24.83 -6.28
CA GLY A 123 -8.37 -26.26 -6.43
C GLY A 123 -7.12 -27.15 -6.58
N PHE A 124 -5.95 -26.57 -6.88
CA PHE A 124 -4.70 -27.31 -7.07
C PHE A 124 -3.84 -27.39 -5.79
N CYS A 125 -3.56 -26.24 -5.17
CA CYS A 125 -2.65 -26.16 -4.02
C CYS A 125 -3.37 -25.82 -2.70
N ASN A 126 -4.70 -25.68 -2.72
CA ASN A 126 -5.55 -25.32 -1.58
C ASN A 126 -5.18 -24.01 -0.86
N THR A 127 -4.33 -23.18 -1.50
CA THR A 127 -3.97 -21.86 -0.99
C THR A 127 -5.16 -20.91 -1.09
N LEU A 128 -5.36 -20.09 -0.06
CA LEU A 128 -6.40 -19.07 -0.02
C LEU A 128 -6.01 -17.89 -0.91
N ASN A 129 -6.89 -17.51 -1.82
CA ASN A 129 -6.73 -16.33 -2.68
C ASN A 129 -7.95 -15.43 -2.50
N TYR A 130 -7.80 -14.18 -2.93
CA TYR A 130 -8.81 -13.14 -2.77
C TYR A 130 -9.07 -12.48 -4.11
N TYR A 131 -10.32 -12.11 -4.36
CA TYR A 131 -10.72 -11.34 -5.54
C TYR A 131 -11.75 -10.29 -5.17
N SER A 132 -11.97 -9.34 -6.07
CA SER A 132 -12.99 -8.29 -5.95
C SER A 132 -13.76 -8.18 -7.27
N GLU A 133 -14.78 -7.34 -7.30
CA GLU A 133 -15.55 -7.05 -8.53
C GLU A 133 -14.67 -6.54 -9.69
N LYS A 134 -13.53 -5.90 -9.38
CA LYS A 134 -12.56 -5.41 -10.39
C LYS A 134 -11.69 -6.53 -10.98
N THR A 135 -11.72 -7.73 -10.41
CA THR A 135 -10.84 -8.84 -10.80
C THR A 135 -11.42 -9.61 -11.99
N GLU A 136 -10.77 -9.51 -13.15
CA GLU A 136 -11.17 -10.27 -14.35
C GLU A 136 -10.59 -11.69 -14.39
N VAL A 137 -9.33 -11.86 -13.98
CA VAL A 137 -8.62 -13.13 -13.94
C VAL A 137 -7.91 -13.25 -12.60
N LEU A 138 -8.16 -14.34 -11.88
CA LEU A 138 -7.51 -14.64 -10.62
C LEU A 138 -6.42 -15.69 -10.82
N LEU A 139 -5.17 -15.32 -10.57
CA LEU A 139 -4.05 -16.26 -10.51
C LEU A 139 -3.74 -16.59 -9.07
N CYS A 140 -3.49 -17.87 -8.79
CA CYS A 140 -3.10 -18.29 -7.46
C CYS A 140 -1.72 -17.73 -7.08
N GLU A 141 -1.63 -17.07 -5.93
CA GLU A 141 -0.38 -16.45 -5.44
C GLU A 141 0.76 -17.47 -5.22
N ASN A 142 0.43 -18.74 -4.99
CA ASN A 142 1.41 -19.79 -4.68
C ASN A 142 1.81 -20.63 -5.90
N CYS A 143 0.82 -21.18 -6.62
CA CYS A 143 1.10 -22.08 -7.77
C CYS A 143 0.99 -21.41 -9.14
N ASN A 144 0.64 -20.12 -9.19
CA ASN A 144 0.49 -19.32 -10.40
C ASN A 144 -0.46 -19.92 -11.46
N ARG A 145 -1.43 -20.73 -11.00
CA ARG A 145 -2.50 -21.29 -11.85
C ARG A 145 -3.75 -20.44 -11.72
N GLU A 146 -4.48 -20.33 -12.82
CA GLU A 146 -5.77 -19.64 -12.84
C GLU A 146 -6.77 -20.36 -11.93
N VAL A 147 -7.41 -19.59 -11.06
CA VAL A 147 -8.48 -20.04 -10.18
C VAL A 147 -9.79 -19.54 -10.79
N PRO A 148 -10.73 -20.44 -11.14
CA PRO A 148 -12.00 -20.03 -11.70
C PRO A 148 -12.80 -19.25 -10.65
N ILE A 149 -13.17 -18.00 -10.96
CA ILE A 149 -14.06 -17.16 -10.16
C ILE A 149 -15.45 -17.14 -10.80
N SER A 150 -16.50 -17.23 -9.99
CA SER A 150 -17.87 -17.01 -10.44
C SER A 150 -18.15 -15.51 -10.39
N LEU A 151 -18.14 -14.84 -11.54
CA LEU A 151 -18.67 -13.49 -11.66
C LEU A 151 -20.19 -13.62 -11.86
N ASP A 152 -20.98 -12.97 -11.01
CA ASP A 152 -22.44 -12.98 -11.14
C ASP A 152 -22.89 -12.27 -12.44
N GLU A 153 -23.87 -12.93 -13.08
CA GLU A 153 -24.70 -12.55 -14.24
C GLU A 153 -24.10 -11.66 -15.36
N GLY A 154 -23.71 -12.30 -16.46
CA GLY A 154 -23.54 -11.67 -17.78
C GLY A 154 -22.10 -11.56 -18.28
N ARG A 155 -21.11 -11.61 -17.38
CA ARG A 155 -19.72 -11.90 -17.74
C ARG A 155 -19.40 -13.32 -17.35
N ALA A 156 -19.90 -14.26 -18.14
CA ALA A 156 -19.41 -15.63 -18.03
C ALA A 156 -17.88 -15.57 -18.14
N PRO A 157 -17.12 -16.05 -17.14
CA PRO A 157 -15.70 -16.28 -17.33
C PRO A 157 -15.61 -17.24 -18.52
N THR A 158 -15.20 -16.73 -19.68
CA THR A 158 -14.94 -17.59 -20.82
C THR A 158 -13.79 -18.45 -20.36
N LYS A 159 -14.11 -19.68 -19.92
CA LYS A 159 -13.15 -20.73 -19.61
C LYS A 159 -12.27 -20.90 -20.85
N ARG A 160 -11.23 -20.10 -21.00
CA ARG A 160 -10.10 -20.43 -21.85
C ARG A 160 -9.25 -21.35 -20.99
N LEU A 161 -9.75 -22.57 -20.79
CA LEU A 161 -8.90 -23.70 -20.44
C LEU A 161 -7.72 -23.61 -21.40
N ALA A 162 -6.53 -23.36 -20.86
CA ALA A 162 -5.32 -23.26 -21.67
C ALA A 162 -5.25 -24.52 -22.57
N PRO A 163 -5.00 -24.38 -23.88
CA PRO A 163 -5.07 -25.47 -24.86
C PRO A 163 -3.89 -26.47 -24.75
N GLY A 164 -3.55 -26.87 -23.52
CA GLY A 164 -2.56 -27.90 -23.19
C GLY A 164 -3.01 -28.89 -22.10
N TYR A 165 -4.20 -28.71 -21.51
CA TYR A 165 -4.74 -29.64 -20.49
C TYR A 165 -6.19 -30.09 -20.74
N ALA A 166 -6.86 -29.55 -21.76
CA ALA A 166 -8.07 -30.14 -22.29
C ALA A 166 -7.67 -31.08 -23.41
N VAL A 167 -7.64 -32.38 -23.13
CA VAL A 167 -7.73 -33.37 -24.19
C VAL A 167 -8.99 -33.01 -24.97
N LYS A 168 -8.85 -32.58 -26.22
CA LYS A 168 -9.96 -32.56 -27.18
C LYS A 168 -10.35 -34.01 -27.44
N THR A 169 -11.07 -34.60 -26.50
CA THR A 169 -11.88 -35.77 -26.78
C THR A 169 -13.29 -35.35 -26.47
N GLU A 170 -14.12 -35.43 -27.49
CA GLU A 170 -15.56 -35.29 -27.44
C GLU A 170 -16.14 -36.33 -26.47
N ASP A 171 -16.09 -36.09 -25.16
CA ASP A 171 -16.88 -36.88 -24.22
C ASP A 171 -18.10 -36.06 -23.81
N GLN A 172 -19.14 -36.19 -24.63
CA GLN A 172 -20.51 -35.79 -24.32
C GLN A 172 -21.14 -36.71 -23.27
N ARG A 173 -20.51 -36.89 -22.11
CA ARG A 173 -21.12 -37.65 -21.01
C ARG A 173 -21.27 -36.76 -19.79
N GLN A 174 -22.52 -36.33 -19.59
CA GLN A 174 -23.03 -35.86 -18.30
C GLN A 174 -22.63 -36.88 -17.23
N PHE A 175 -22.11 -36.40 -16.11
CA PHE A 175 -21.66 -37.24 -15.00
C PHE A 175 -22.86 -37.99 -14.41
N GLU A 176 -23.11 -39.21 -14.87
CA GLU A 176 -23.95 -40.18 -14.18
C GLU A 176 -23.10 -40.86 -13.10
N LEU A 177 -23.54 -40.73 -11.85
CA LEU A 177 -22.90 -41.33 -10.67
C LEU A 177 -22.77 -42.85 -10.86
N ARG A 178 -21.55 -43.34 -11.06
CA ARG A 178 -21.26 -44.78 -11.10
C ARG A 178 -20.83 -45.24 -9.70
N LEU A 179 -21.74 -45.91 -8.99
CA LEU A 179 -21.41 -46.67 -7.79
C LEU A 179 -20.43 -47.79 -8.18
N ILE A 180 -19.21 -47.72 -7.67
CA ILE A 180 -18.25 -48.83 -7.75
C ILE A 180 -18.64 -49.78 -6.62
N ASP A 181 -19.36 -50.83 -6.98
CA ASP A 181 -19.87 -51.86 -6.09
C ASP A 181 -18.71 -52.53 -5.31
N PRO A 182 -18.62 -52.39 -3.97
CA PRO A 182 -17.76 -53.25 -3.19
C PRO A 182 -18.54 -54.55 -2.97
N GLY A 183 -18.23 -55.59 -3.75
CA GLY A 183 -18.87 -56.90 -3.68
C GLY A 183 -18.99 -57.44 -2.24
N PRO A 184 -19.93 -58.37 -1.98
CA PRO A 184 -20.31 -58.76 -0.64
C PRO A 184 -19.12 -59.35 0.12
N LYS A 185 -18.81 -58.77 1.28
CA LYS A 185 -17.94 -59.40 2.29
C LYS A 185 -18.69 -60.62 2.84
N THR A 186 -18.26 -61.81 2.47
CA THR A 186 -18.56 -63.02 3.24
C THR A 186 -17.59 -63.05 4.42
N GLU A 187 -18.12 -62.78 5.61
CA GLU A 187 -17.48 -63.16 6.86
C GLU A 187 -17.57 -64.69 6.99
N GLU A 188 -16.42 -65.35 7.09
CA GLU A 188 -16.26 -66.63 7.80
C GLU A 188 -15.39 -66.38 9.03
#